data_AF-A0A537HV78-F1
#
_entry.id   AF-A0A537HV78-F1
#
_cell.length_a   1.000
_cell.length_b   1.000
_cell.length_c   1.000
_cell.angle_alpha   90.00
_cell.angle_beta   90.00
_cell.angle_gamma   90.00
#
_symmetry.space_group_name_H-M   'P 1'
#
loop_
_entity.id
_entity.type
_entity.pdbx_description
1 polymer ?
#
loop_
_entity_poly.entity_id
_entity_poly.type
_entity_poly.pdbx_seq_one_letter_code
_entity_poly.pdbx_strand_id
1 'polypeptide(L)'
;MKQLLLLLLFAVLISIPTFGQDKKIETNYSDPFQIDSSEYFVIPKLFDNDDKEAYGKSLNYYAWGSYTNIIFYNSKTNQTKKLFNQLALISSFSIPRYYDYKPEPASSPNLLPEHIVYLARTENFNGDKSLNSDDPVYLFLSTKTGDNLKQITPQGFHVYSWTVSKDKKMILVKGKADKNGDKKFGQGDDDIYYRIDLNTDISKIKCEPISM
;
A
#
# COMPACT_ATOMS: atom_id res chain seq x y z
N MET A 1 -47.05 -50.03 30.22
CA MET A 1 -46.26 -49.08 29.41
C MET A 1 -47.03 -47.76 29.20
N LYS A 2 -47.38 -47.05 30.29
CA LYS A 2 -48.11 -45.76 30.22
C LYS A 2 -47.50 -44.68 31.13
N GLN A 3 -46.29 -44.91 31.65
CA GLN A 3 -45.56 -43.96 32.50
C GLN A 3 -44.18 -43.57 31.94
N LEU A 4 -43.86 -44.00 30.71
CA LEU A 4 -42.63 -43.58 30.01
C LEU A 4 -42.89 -42.41 29.05
N LEU A 5 -43.96 -41.64 29.28
CA LEU A 5 -44.37 -40.53 28.41
C LEU A 5 -44.22 -39.14 29.06
N LEU A 6 -43.77 -39.05 30.32
CA LEU A 6 -43.77 -37.78 31.07
C LEU A 6 -42.39 -37.19 31.37
N LEU A 7 -41.29 -37.86 31.00
CA LEU A 7 -39.92 -37.41 31.30
C LEU A 7 -39.11 -36.95 30.07
N LEU A 8 -39.73 -36.96 28.90
CA LEU A 8 -39.15 -36.43 27.66
C LEU A 8 -39.67 -35.02 27.30
N LEU A 9 -40.40 -34.38 28.22
CA LEU A 9 -40.95 -33.02 28.02
C LEU A 9 -40.10 -31.90 28.65
N PHE A 10 -38.95 -32.21 29.25
CA PHE A 10 -38.12 -31.22 29.97
C PHE A 10 -36.70 -31.02 29.40
N ALA A 11 -36.38 -31.60 28.25
CA ALA A 11 -35.05 -31.48 27.62
C ALA A 11 -35.06 -30.78 26.26
N VAL A 12 -36.04 -29.90 26.00
CA VAL A 12 -35.87 -28.87 24.96
C VAL A 12 -35.14 -27.71 25.62
N LEU A 13 -33.86 -27.94 25.89
CA LEU A 13 -32.90 -26.87 26.11
C LEU A 13 -32.93 -26.03 24.84
N ILE A 14 -33.52 -24.85 25.02
CA ILE A 14 -33.56 -23.71 24.12
C ILE A 14 -32.11 -23.38 23.74
N SER A 15 -31.59 -24.07 22.73
CA SER A 15 -30.37 -23.72 22.01
C SER A 15 -30.80 -22.65 21.02
N ILE A 16 -31.05 -21.44 21.52
CA ILE A 16 -31.05 -20.26 20.66
C ILE A 16 -29.62 -20.21 20.12
N PRO A 17 -29.38 -20.38 18.81
CA PRO A 17 -28.11 -19.93 18.27
C PRO A 17 -28.08 -18.43 18.60
N THR A 18 -27.25 -18.05 19.57
CA THR A 18 -26.81 -16.68 19.67
C THR A 18 -26.12 -16.44 18.33
N PHE A 19 -26.84 -15.81 17.41
CA PHE A 19 -26.22 -15.14 16.29
C PHE A 19 -25.31 -14.11 16.93
N GLY A 20 -24.04 -14.51 17.15
CA GLY A 20 -22.98 -13.58 17.42
C GLY A 20 -23.11 -12.51 16.36
N GLN A 21 -23.25 -11.25 16.78
CA GLN A 21 -23.23 -10.15 15.85
C GLN A 21 -21.95 -10.32 15.04
N ASP A 22 -22.07 -10.69 13.77
CA ASP A 22 -20.95 -10.61 12.84
C ASP A 22 -20.46 -9.18 12.96
N LYS A 23 -19.27 -9.03 13.54
CA LYS A 23 -18.68 -7.73 13.80
C LYS A 23 -18.59 -7.06 12.44
N LYS A 24 -19.40 -6.02 12.22
CA LYS A 24 -19.49 -5.35 10.92
C LYS A 24 -18.10 -4.82 10.58
N ILE A 25 -17.46 -5.46 9.60
CA ILE A 25 -16.15 -5.05 9.08
C ILE A 25 -16.36 -3.73 8.36
N GLU A 26 -15.88 -2.65 8.95
CA GLU A 26 -15.95 -1.32 8.33
C GLU A 26 -14.74 -1.14 7.41
N THR A 27 -15.02 -1.16 6.11
CA THR A 27 -14.00 -0.90 5.09
C THR A 27 -13.89 0.61 4.86
N ASN A 28 -12.71 1.16 5.11
CA ASN A 28 -12.45 2.59 4.97
C ASN A 28 -11.67 2.89 3.69
N TYR A 29 -12.04 3.98 3.02
CA TYR A 29 -11.36 4.49 1.83
C TYR A 29 -11.01 5.95 2.02
N SER A 30 -9.91 6.38 1.41
CA SER A 30 -9.59 7.80 1.24
C SER A 30 -10.47 8.41 0.16
N ASP A 31 -10.50 9.75 0.09
CA ASP A 31 -11.09 10.48 -1.03
C ASP A 31 -10.55 9.95 -2.36
N PRO A 32 -11.43 9.61 -3.33
CA PRO A 32 -10.98 9.22 -4.65
C PRO A 32 -10.47 10.44 -5.42
N PHE A 33 -9.56 10.21 -6.36
CA PHE A 33 -9.12 11.26 -7.28
C PHE A 33 -8.95 10.71 -8.69
N GLN A 34 -9.19 11.57 -9.67
CA GLN A 34 -9.03 11.23 -11.08
C GLN A 34 -7.55 11.28 -11.47
N ILE A 35 -7.13 10.31 -12.29
CA ILE A 35 -5.78 10.29 -12.85
C ILE A 35 -5.79 11.17 -14.10
N ASP A 36 -5.21 12.36 -13.98
CA ASP A 36 -5.20 13.36 -15.05
C ASP A 36 -6.66 13.60 -15.55
N SER A 37 -6.85 13.90 -16.84
CA SER A 37 -8.20 14.00 -17.45
C SER A 37 -8.67 12.67 -18.07
N SER A 38 -8.27 11.53 -17.50
CA SER A 38 -8.57 10.19 -18.04
C SER A 38 -9.86 9.58 -17.48
N GLU A 39 -10.29 8.43 -18.02
CA GLU A 39 -11.41 7.64 -17.48
C GLU A 39 -11.07 6.87 -16.20
N TYR A 40 -9.86 7.00 -15.67
CA TYR A 40 -9.42 6.27 -14.48
C TYR A 40 -9.43 7.12 -13.22
N PHE A 41 -9.99 6.53 -12.16
CA PHE A 41 -9.95 7.05 -10.80
C PHE A 41 -9.15 6.11 -9.90
N VAL A 42 -8.47 6.70 -8.93
CA VAL A 42 -7.79 6.01 -7.83
C VAL A 42 -8.69 6.08 -6.61
N ILE A 43 -8.94 4.94 -5.98
CA ILE A 43 -9.68 4.82 -4.72
C ILE A 43 -8.75 4.12 -3.71
N PRO A 44 -8.04 4.87 -2.86
CA PRO A 44 -7.13 4.27 -1.88
C PRO A 44 -7.89 3.59 -0.75
N LYS A 45 -7.62 2.31 -0.50
CA LYS A 45 -8.14 1.59 0.67
C LYS A 45 -7.29 1.93 1.89
N LEU A 46 -7.91 2.48 2.92
CA LEU A 46 -7.25 2.78 4.19
C LEU A 46 -7.04 1.50 5.00
N PHE A 47 -6.01 1.53 5.84
CA PHE A 47 -5.83 0.51 6.87
C PHE A 47 -7.02 0.48 7.83
N ASP A 48 -7.55 -0.73 8.08
CA ASP A 48 -8.70 -0.94 8.95
C ASP A 48 -8.31 -1.72 10.23
N ASN A 49 -9.23 -1.78 11.20
CA ASN A 49 -8.96 -2.42 12.49
C ASN A 49 -8.87 -3.95 12.43
N ASP A 50 -9.28 -4.56 11.33
CA ASP A 50 -9.29 -6.01 11.15
C ASP A 50 -7.99 -6.49 10.46
N ASP A 51 -7.25 -5.56 9.85
CA ASP A 51 -5.90 -5.75 9.32
C ASP A 51 -4.81 -5.93 10.43
N LYS A 52 -5.15 -5.87 11.72
CA LYS A 52 -4.18 -5.88 12.85
C LYS A 52 -3.20 -7.06 12.88
N GLU A 53 -3.62 -8.26 12.47
CA GLU A 53 -2.71 -9.40 12.46
C GLU A 53 -1.67 -9.26 11.34
N ALA A 54 -2.11 -8.78 10.18
CA ALA A 54 -1.27 -8.69 8.99
C ALA A 54 -0.27 -7.53 9.06
N TYR A 55 -0.57 -6.46 9.79
CA TYR A 55 0.30 -5.28 9.92
C TYR A 55 0.66 -4.98 11.39
N GLY A 56 0.54 -5.93 12.30
CA GLY A 56 0.96 -5.75 13.69
C GLY A 56 0.13 -4.76 14.52
N LYS A 57 0.58 -4.49 15.76
CA LYS A 57 -0.24 -3.83 16.79
C LYS A 57 -0.35 -2.30 16.61
N SER A 58 -1.58 -1.86 16.33
CA SER A 58 -2.18 -0.53 16.51
C SER A 58 -2.05 0.50 15.36
N LEU A 59 -3.19 1.15 15.07
CA LEU A 59 -3.36 2.33 14.21
C LEU A 59 -2.43 3.50 14.58
N ASN A 60 -1.91 3.52 15.81
CA ASN A 60 -1.13 4.64 16.35
C ASN A 60 0.34 4.64 15.89
N TYR A 61 0.82 3.57 15.26
CA TYR A 61 2.21 3.43 14.83
C TYR A 61 2.44 3.80 13.36
N TYR A 62 1.37 3.82 12.55
CA TYR A 62 1.46 4.19 11.14
C TYR A 62 1.20 5.68 10.98
N ALA A 63 2.00 6.33 10.13
CA ALA A 63 1.69 7.68 9.67
C ALA A 63 0.24 7.69 9.18
N TRP A 64 -0.57 8.58 9.75
CA TRP A 64 -1.97 8.76 9.41
C TRP A 64 -2.13 8.75 7.88
N GLY A 65 -2.97 7.84 7.36
CA GLY A 65 -3.31 7.77 5.95
C GLY A 65 -2.60 6.69 5.12
N SER A 66 -1.81 5.79 5.71
CA SER A 66 -1.25 4.66 4.93
C SER A 66 -2.35 3.81 4.28
N TYR A 67 -2.14 3.36 3.05
CA TYR A 67 -3.08 2.54 2.29
C TYR A 67 -2.71 1.06 2.36
N THR A 68 -3.71 0.19 2.44
CA THR A 68 -3.53 -1.28 2.35
C THR A 68 -3.75 -1.80 0.94
N ASN A 69 -4.37 -0.98 0.08
CA ASN A 69 -4.40 -1.20 -1.36
C ASN A 69 -4.79 0.10 -2.08
N ILE A 70 -4.69 0.07 -3.39
CA ILE A 70 -5.20 1.11 -4.28
C ILE A 70 -6.11 0.41 -5.31
N ILE A 71 -7.33 0.91 -5.46
CA ILE A 71 -8.28 0.41 -6.45
C ILE A 71 -8.32 1.38 -7.63
N PHE A 72 -8.07 0.86 -8.82
CA PHE A 72 -8.29 1.56 -10.07
C PHE A 72 -9.71 1.31 -10.53
N TYR A 73 -10.46 2.38 -10.77
CA TYR A 73 -11.81 2.34 -11.31
C TYR A 73 -11.83 3.00 -12.69
N ASN A 74 -12.30 2.27 -13.71
CA ASN A 74 -12.52 2.83 -15.05
C ASN A 74 -13.99 3.26 -15.16
N SER A 75 -14.24 4.57 -15.28
CA SER A 75 -15.58 5.14 -15.31
C SER A 75 -16.36 4.86 -16.60
N LYS A 76 -15.68 4.44 -17.67
CA LYS A 76 -16.29 4.09 -18.95
C LYS A 76 -16.78 2.65 -18.96
N THR A 77 -15.99 1.72 -18.39
CA THR A 77 -16.30 0.28 -18.39
C THR A 77 -16.95 -0.19 -17.08
N ASN A 78 -16.96 0.65 -16.04
CA ASN A 78 -17.36 0.31 -14.67
C ASN A 78 -16.55 -0.81 -14.02
N GLN A 79 -15.36 -1.11 -14.55
CA GLN A 79 -14.49 -2.15 -14.01
C GLN A 79 -13.58 -1.60 -12.92
N THR A 80 -13.26 -2.45 -11.94
CA THR A 80 -12.28 -2.16 -10.90
C THR A 80 -11.13 -3.15 -10.91
N LYS A 81 -9.96 -2.70 -10.48
CA LYS A 81 -8.76 -3.52 -10.35
C LYS A 81 -7.96 -3.13 -9.11
N LYS A 82 -7.48 -4.12 -8.34
CA LYS A 82 -6.52 -3.90 -7.25
C LYS A 82 -5.12 -3.68 -7.83
N LEU A 83 -4.38 -2.75 -7.24
CA LEU A 83 -2.97 -2.52 -7.57
C LEU A 83 -2.11 -3.69 -7.07
N PHE A 84 -2.23 -4.03 -5.79
CA PHE A 84 -1.49 -5.13 -5.18
C PHE A 84 -2.41 -6.35 -4.99
N ASN A 85 -1.96 -7.52 -5.45
CA ASN A 85 -2.63 -8.80 -5.20
C ASN A 85 -2.12 -9.52 -3.94
N GLN A 86 -1.12 -8.94 -3.29
CA GLN A 86 -0.51 -9.40 -2.04
C GLN A 86 -0.66 -8.32 -0.96
N LEU A 87 -0.26 -8.65 0.27
CA LEU A 87 -0.22 -7.69 1.36
C LEU A 87 0.72 -6.53 1.00
N ALA A 88 0.28 -5.30 1.22
CA ALA A 88 1.06 -4.11 0.95
C ALA A 88 0.70 -2.99 1.93
N LEU A 89 1.71 -2.31 2.44
CA LEU A 89 1.53 -1.08 3.21
C LEU A 89 2.12 0.08 2.41
N ILE A 90 1.23 0.87 1.81
CA ILE A 90 1.55 1.90 0.82
C ILE A 90 1.53 3.25 1.53
N SER A 91 2.58 4.06 1.36
CA SER A 91 2.58 5.44 1.83
C SER A 91 1.49 6.23 1.11
N SER A 92 0.74 7.05 1.85
CA SER A 92 -0.25 7.94 1.27
C SER A 92 0.38 8.91 0.27
N PHE A 93 -0.38 9.21 -0.78
CA PHE A 93 -0.15 10.35 -1.62
C PHE A 93 -1.50 10.86 -2.12
N SER A 94 -1.61 12.17 -2.24
CA SER A 94 -2.81 12.83 -2.78
C SER A 94 -2.41 13.85 -3.84
N ILE A 95 -3.41 14.25 -4.62
CA ILE A 95 -3.32 15.43 -5.47
C ILE A 95 -3.82 16.62 -4.62
N PRO A 96 -3.17 17.80 -4.69
CA PRO A 96 -3.67 19.01 -4.04
C PRO A 96 -5.13 19.26 -4.43
N ARG A 97 -5.97 19.55 -3.44
CA ARG A 97 -7.40 19.71 -3.69
C ARG A 97 -7.66 21.06 -4.35
N TYR A 98 -8.78 21.17 -5.08
CA TYR A 98 -9.23 22.41 -5.71
C TYR A 98 -9.36 23.58 -4.72
N TYR A 99 -9.64 23.30 -3.43
CA TYR A 99 -9.72 24.30 -2.36
C TYR A 99 -8.36 24.72 -1.79
N ASP A 100 -7.28 23.99 -2.09
CA ASP A 100 -5.92 24.35 -1.71
C ASP A 100 -5.39 25.37 -2.74
N TYR A 101 -5.72 26.64 -2.55
CA TYR A 101 -5.36 27.75 -3.44
C TYR A 101 -3.81 27.89 -3.51
N LYS A 102 -3.17 27.14 -4.40
CA LYS A 102 -1.79 27.34 -4.84
C LYS A 102 -1.82 27.84 -6.29
N PRO A 103 -1.08 28.90 -6.63
CA PRO A 103 -1.12 29.53 -7.96
C PRO A 103 -0.57 28.66 -9.10
N GLU A 104 0.01 27.51 -8.79
CA GLU A 104 0.35 26.47 -9.76
C GLU A 104 -0.32 25.16 -9.35
N PRO A 105 -0.91 24.39 -10.28
CA PRO A 105 -1.34 23.03 -9.98
C PRO A 105 -0.08 22.23 -9.64
N ALA A 106 0.22 22.10 -8.35
CA ALA A 106 1.31 21.27 -7.89
C ALA A 106 0.93 19.82 -8.22
N SER A 107 1.33 19.33 -9.40
CA SER A 107 1.12 17.92 -9.76
C SER A 107 1.78 17.07 -8.69
N SER A 108 1.04 16.11 -8.12
CA SER A 108 1.59 15.17 -7.14
C SER A 108 2.89 14.58 -7.71
N PRO A 109 4.01 14.57 -6.97
CA PRO A 109 5.27 14.01 -7.47
C PRO A 109 5.14 12.53 -7.85
N ASN A 110 4.12 11.86 -7.31
CA ASN A 110 3.78 10.48 -7.64
C ASN A 110 3.19 10.31 -9.04
N LEU A 111 2.60 11.36 -9.64
CA LEU A 111 1.98 11.30 -10.97
C LEU A 111 2.96 11.80 -12.04
N LEU A 112 3.64 10.84 -12.67
CA LEU A 112 4.52 11.06 -13.82
C LEU A 112 3.71 11.03 -15.12
N PRO A 113 4.28 11.37 -16.30
CA PRO A 113 3.51 11.32 -17.55
C PRO A 113 2.96 9.92 -17.86
N GLU A 114 3.81 8.90 -17.76
CA GLU A 114 3.46 7.52 -18.13
C GLU A 114 3.17 6.60 -16.93
N HIS A 115 3.59 7.03 -15.73
CA HIS A 115 3.68 6.16 -14.56
C HIS A 115 3.10 6.80 -13.30
N ILE A 116 2.84 5.95 -12.32
CA ILE A 116 2.55 6.35 -10.95
C ILE A 116 3.62 5.76 -10.04
N VAL A 117 4.19 6.59 -9.17
CA VAL A 117 5.19 6.20 -8.16
C VAL A 117 4.49 5.81 -6.87
N TYR A 118 4.92 4.70 -6.28
CA TYR A 118 4.47 4.27 -4.96
C TYR A 118 5.67 3.98 -4.07
N LEU A 119 5.56 4.36 -2.80
CA LEU A 119 6.40 3.80 -1.75
C LEU A 119 5.55 2.78 -1.01
N ALA A 120 6.01 1.53 -0.97
CA ALA A 120 5.28 0.45 -0.32
C ALA A 120 6.20 -0.54 0.35
N ARG A 121 5.71 -1.11 1.45
CA ARG A 121 6.26 -2.33 2.05
C ARG A 121 5.45 -3.49 1.52
N THR A 122 6.11 -4.60 1.21
CA THR A 122 5.46 -5.81 0.69
C THR A 122 6.08 -7.10 1.20
N GLU A 123 7.15 -7.00 1.99
CA GLU A 123 7.95 -8.12 2.46
C GLU A 123 8.07 -8.04 3.97
N ASN A 124 7.77 -9.14 4.65
CA ASN A 124 8.05 -9.34 6.07
C ASN A 124 9.52 -9.71 6.21
N PHE A 125 10.38 -8.70 6.24
CA PHE A 125 11.84 -8.82 6.18
C PHE A 125 12.42 -9.30 7.52
N ASN A 126 11.87 -8.79 8.62
CA ASN A 126 12.31 -9.17 9.97
C ASN A 126 11.82 -10.59 10.36
N GLY A 127 10.74 -11.09 9.74
CA GLY A 127 10.19 -12.43 9.96
C GLY A 127 9.14 -12.51 11.08
N ASP A 128 8.64 -11.38 11.59
CA ASP A 128 7.70 -11.33 12.71
C ASP A 128 6.23 -11.62 12.34
N LYS A 129 5.96 -11.76 11.03
CA LYS A 129 4.65 -12.05 10.39
C LYS A 129 3.72 -10.85 10.27
N SER A 130 4.22 -9.64 10.52
CA SER A 130 3.48 -8.41 10.45
C SER A 130 4.20 -7.43 9.54
N LEU A 131 3.54 -6.96 8.49
CA LEU A 131 4.10 -5.96 7.58
C LEU A 131 4.05 -4.57 8.22
N ASN A 132 5.17 -4.06 8.71
CA ASN A 132 5.18 -2.89 9.60
C ASN A 132 6.37 -1.94 9.40
N SER A 133 6.55 -0.97 10.31
CA SER A 133 7.61 0.04 10.21
C SER A 133 9.03 -0.53 10.16
N ASP A 134 9.23 -1.73 10.71
CA ASP A 134 10.51 -2.42 10.77
C ASP A 134 10.88 -3.07 9.43
N ASP A 135 9.93 -3.16 8.49
CA ASP A 135 10.15 -3.69 7.16
C ASP A 135 10.61 -2.60 6.16
N PRO A 136 11.40 -2.99 5.13
CA PRO A 136 11.88 -2.08 4.11
C PRO A 136 10.74 -1.48 3.29
N VAL A 137 10.88 -0.18 3.01
CA VAL A 137 10.06 0.52 2.02
C VAL A 137 10.76 0.43 0.67
N TYR A 138 10.04 0.01 -0.35
CA TYR A 138 10.53 -0.03 -1.72
C TYR A 138 9.79 0.98 -2.60
N LEU A 139 10.45 1.42 -3.67
CA LEU A 139 9.82 2.23 -4.71
C LEU A 139 9.28 1.31 -5.81
N PHE A 140 7.98 1.44 -6.08
CA PHE A 140 7.27 0.75 -7.16
C PHE A 140 6.82 1.76 -8.23
N LEU A 141 6.64 1.24 -9.44
CA LEU A 141 5.97 1.95 -10.53
C LEU A 141 4.83 1.09 -11.09
N SER A 142 3.78 1.73 -11.58
CA SER A 142 2.77 1.11 -12.47
C SER A 142 2.46 2.06 -13.62
N THR A 143 1.77 1.56 -14.64
CA THR A 143 1.10 2.44 -15.61
C THR A 143 0.01 3.28 -14.93
N LYS A 144 -0.51 4.27 -15.66
CA LYS A 144 -1.67 5.10 -15.26
C LYS A 144 -2.98 4.32 -15.12
N THR A 145 -3.04 3.09 -15.62
CA THR A 145 -4.19 2.19 -15.51
C THR A 145 -4.04 1.18 -14.36
N GLY A 146 -2.92 1.22 -13.62
CA GLY A 146 -2.61 0.25 -12.57
C GLY A 146 -2.07 -1.08 -13.10
N ASP A 147 -1.63 -1.11 -14.35
CA ASP A 147 -1.00 -2.29 -14.97
C ASP A 147 0.51 -2.31 -14.75
N ASN A 148 1.08 -3.50 -14.92
CA ASN A 148 2.51 -3.76 -14.89
C ASN A 148 3.22 -3.23 -13.62
N LEU A 149 2.56 -3.29 -12.46
CA LEU A 149 3.16 -2.92 -11.19
C LEU A 149 4.49 -3.66 -10.99
N LYS A 150 5.56 -2.92 -10.74
CA LYS A 150 6.92 -3.45 -10.62
C LYS A 150 7.68 -2.74 -9.51
N GLN A 151 8.35 -3.53 -8.67
CA GLN A 151 9.35 -3.01 -7.74
C GLN A 151 10.58 -2.56 -8.55
N ILE A 152 11.01 -1.32 -8.36
CA ILE A 152 12.14 -0.74 -9.11
C ILE A 152 13.42 -0.75 -8.29
N THR A 153 13.31 -0.49 -6.99
CA THR A 153 14.47 -0.56 -6.09
C THR A 153 14.83 -2.00 -5.73
N PRO A 154 16.11 -2.31 -5.45
CA PRO A 154 16.52 -3.65 -5.07
C PRO A 154 15.82 -4.18 -3.82
N GLN A 155 15.74 -5.51 -3.70
CA GLN A 155 15.30 -6.18 -2.46
C GLN A 155 16.30 -5.88 -1.33
N GLY A 156 15.80 -5.74 -0.10
CA GLY A 156 16.63 -5.41 1.07
C GLY A 156 17.13 -3.96 1.11
N PHE A 157 16.65 -3.08 0.23
CA PHE A 157 16.94 -1.66 0.24
C PHE A 157 15.77 -0.85 0.80
N HIS A 158 15.95 -0.23 1.96
CA HIS A 158 14.96 0.64 2.59
C HIS A 158 15.07 2.07 2.06
N VAL A 159 14.07 2.48 1.26
CA VAL A 159 13.91 3.83 0.73
C VAL A 159 13.35 4.76 1.80
N TYR A 160 14.04 5.86 2.08
CA TYR A 160 13.53 6.91 2.98
C TYR A 160 13.49 8.30 2.35
N SER A 161 14.03 8.48 1.13
CA SER A 161 13.90 9.74 0.38
C SER A 161 13.95 9.48 -1.13
N TRP A 162 13.18 10.26 -1.89
CA TRP A 162 13.22 10.25 -3.34
C TRP A 162 12.80 11.59 -3.92
N THR A 163 13.18 11.87 -5.15
CA THR A 163 12.74 13.04 -5.90
C THR A 163 12.77 12.79 -7.40
N VAL A 164 11.94 13.50 -8.14
CA VAL A 164 11.87 13.43 -9.61
C VAL A 164 12.61 14.61 -10.20
N SER A 165 13.40 14.35 -11.25
CA SER A 165 13.96 15.39 -12.11
C SER A 165 12.88 16.30 -12.70
N LYS A 166 13.23 17.57 -12.98
CA LYS A 166 12.30 18.56 -13.53
C LYS A 166 11.71 18.14 -14.89
N ASP A 167 12.48 17.43 -15.71
CA ASP A 167 12.04 16.91 -17.01
C ASP A 167 11.27 15.60 -16.91
N LYS A 168 11.08 15.06 -15.69
CA LYS A 168 10.38 13.82 -15.39
C LYS A 168 10.96 12.59 -16.10
N LYS A 169 12.27 12.59 -16.40
CA LYS A 169 12.96 11.46 -17.06
C LYS A 169 13.75 10.57 -16.11
N MET A 170 13.99 11.03 -14.89
CA MET A 170 14.66 10.23 -13.87
C MET A 170 14.10 10.48 -12.47
N ILE A 171 14.23 9.47 -11.62
CA ILE A 171 14.02 9.56 -10.17
C ILE A 171 15.39 9.35 -9.50
N LEU A 172 15.69 10.19 -8.50
CA LEU A 172 16.79 9.97 -7.59
C LEU A 172 16.23 9.42 -6.28
N VAL A 173 16.78 8.31 -5.80
CA VAL A 173 16.34 7.62 -4.58
C VAL A 173 17.51 7.54 -3.61
N LYS A 174 17.24 7.75 -2.32
CA LYS A 174 18.17 7.57 -1.22
C LYS A 174 17.59 6.57 -0.22
N GLY A 175 18.45 5.68 0.25
CA GLY A 175 18.08 4.63 1.19
C GLY A 175 19.28 3.97 1.84
N LYS A 176 19.04 2.87 2.54
CA LYS A 176 20.04 2.03 3.20
C LYS A 176 19.80 0.56 2.84
N ALA A 177 20.87 -0.21 2.73
CA ALA A 177 20.80 -1.67 2.70
C ALA A 177 21.30 -2.21 4.05
N ASP A 178 20.73 -3.33 4.50
CA ASP A 178 21.16 -4.01 5.72
C ASP A 178 22.56 -4.61 5.52
N LYS A 179 23.59 -3.83 5.87
CA LYS A 179 25.00 -4.19 5.64
C LYS A 179 25.53 -5.08 6.75
N ASN A 180 25.01 -4.92 7.96
CA ASN A 180 25.48 -5.64 9.14
C ASN A 180 24.68 -6.93 9.41
N GLY A 181 23.58 -7.16 8.68
CA GLY A 181 22.74 -8.37 8.74
C GLY A 181 21.81 -8.42 9.95
N ASP A 182 21.58 -7.29 10.64
CA ASP A 182 20.76 -7.24 11.85
C ASP A 182 19.25 -7.05 11.56
N LYS A 183 18.90 -6.94 10.28
CA LYS A 183 17.55 -6.71 9.74
C LYS A 183 16.92 -5.38 10.14
N LYS A 184 17.74 -4.40 10.49
CA LYS A 184 17.33 -3.03 10.76
C LYS A 184 18.04 -2.12 9.78
N PHE A 185 17.43 -0.96 9.53
CA PHE A 185 18.00 0.03 8.62
C PHE A 185 18.39 1.25 9.44
N GLY A 186 19.69 1.46 9.64
CA GLY A 186 20.13 2.52 10.53
C GLY A 186 21.62 2.59 10.80
N GLN A 187 21.98 2.47 12.08
CA GLN A 187 23.35 2.59 12.55
C GLN A 187 24.18 1.39 12.07
N GLY A 188 25.25 1.66 11.33
CA GLY A 188 26.09 0.62 10.72
C GLY A 188 25.83 0.42 9.22
N ASP A 189 24.73 0.98 8.69
CA ASP A 189 24.44 0.96 7.26
C ASP A 189 24.83 2.27 6.59
N ASP A 190 25.40 2.17 5.38
CA ASP A 190 25.76 3.34 4.59
C ASP A 190 24.55 3.89 3.84
N ASP A 191 24.56 5.21 3.63
CA ASP A 191 23.61 5.83 2.71
C ASP A 191 23.99 5.47 1.27
N ILE A 192 23.03 4.89 0.53
CA ILE A 192 23.20 4.51 -0.86
C ILE A 192 22.19 5.31 -1.70
N TYR A 193 22.66 5.80 -2.84
CA TYR A 193 21.82 6.48 -3.83
C TYR A 193 21.61 5.59 -5.04
N TYR A 194 20.39 5.58 -5.55
CA TYR A 194 20.04 4.97 -6.82
C TYR A 194 19.49 6.03 -7.78
N ARG A 195 19.94 5.93 -9.04
CA ARG A 195 19.32 6.61 -10.17
C ARG A 195 18.36 5.65 -10.85
N ILE A 196 17.13 6.10 -11.06
CA ILE A 196 16.15 5.38 -11.86
C ILE A 196 15.90 6.16 -13.15
N ASP A 197 16.27 5.58 -14.28
CA ASP A 197 15.98 6.15 -15.60
C ASP A 197 14.60 5.69 -16.07
N LEU A 198 13.68 6.65 -16.24
CA LEU A 198 12.30 6.39 -16.60
C LEU A 198 12.20 6.09 -18.10
N ASN A 199 11.31 5.16 -18.43
CA ASN A 199 10.97 4.77 -19.78
C ASN A 199 9.47 4.49 -19.82
N THR A 200 8.77 4.81 -20.91
CA THR A 200 7.35 4.50 -21.09
C THR A 200 7.05 3.01 -20.87
N ASP A 201 7.95 2.14 -21.30
CA ASP A 201 7.89 0.70 -21.03
C ASP A 201 8.60 0.38 -19.70
N ILE A 202 7.82 0.01 -18.69
CA ILE A 202 8.31 -0.29 -17.33
C ILE A 202 9.33 -1.44 -17.29
N SER A 203 9.30 -2.33 -18.28
CA SER A 203 10.28 -3.42 -18.37
C SER A 203 11.68 -2.89 -18.69
N LYS A 204 11.78 -1.73 -19.34
CA LYS A 204 13.03 -1.07 -19.77
C LYS A 204 13.55 -0.04 -18.77
N ILE A 205 12.82 0.21 -17.68
CA ILE A 205 13.28 1.08 -16.60
C ILE A 205 14.49 0.44 -15.92
N LYS A 206 15.53 1.24 -15.73
CA LYS A 206 16.78 0.85 -15.08
C LYS A 206 16.91 1.52 -13.73
N CYS A 207 17.47 0.81 -12.77
CA CYS A 207 17.77 1.28 -11.42
C CYS A 207 19.25 0.97 -11.16
N GLU A 208 20.08 2.00 -11.06
CA GLU A 208 21.53 1.87 -11.01
C GLU A 208 22.08 2.60 -9.78
N PRO A 209 23.00 1.98 -9.01
CA PRO A 209 23.61 2.65 -7.87
C PRO A 209 24.49 3.80 -8.35
N ILE A 210 24.49 4.91 -7.62
CA ILE A 210 25.37 6.03 -7.87
C ILE A 210 26.63 5.83 -7.04
N SER A 211 27.78 5.76 -7.71
CA SER A 211 29.08 5.79 -7.03
C SER A 211 29.34 7.20 -6.53
N MET A 212 29.63 7.34 -5.24
CA MET A 212 30.01 8.59 -4.58
C MET A 212 31.48 8.60 -4.21
#